data_AF-A0AA38IP70-F1
#
_entry.id   AF-A0AA38IP70-F1
#
_cell.length_a   1.000
_cell.length_b   1.000
_cell.length_c   1.000
_cell.angle_alpha   90.00
_cell.angle_beta   90.00
_cell.angle_gamma   90.00
#
_symmetry.space_group_name_H-M   'P 1'
#
loop_
_entity.id
_entity.type
_entity.pdbx_description
1 polymer ?
#
loop_
_entity_poly.entity_id
_entity_poly.type
_entity_poly.pdbx_seq_one_letter_code
_entity_poly.pdbx_strand_id
1 'polypeptide(L)'
;MEIQKEMQELDKGSNNKNGLMKKVIQLDNNQWEIITVSSKKMDETKMNTEKETKEKGDEKILIGGDFNARLDDKGTRIIDKENGEKRGSKDKANNKEGKILWKIIEEMVGKF
;
A
#
# COMPACT_ATOMS: atom_id res chain seq x y z
N MET A 1 19.91 15.00 -23.67
CA MET A 1 20.71 15.21 -22.44
C MET A 1 19.98 14.44 -21.35
N GLU A 2 20.43 13.21 -21.07
CA GLU A 2 19.83 12.42 -19.98
C GLU A 2 20.33 12.99 -18.65
N ILE A 3 19.39 13.47 -17.84
CA ILE A 3 19.69 13.94 -16.49
C ILE A 3 19.77 12.69 -15.61
N GLN A 4 20.97 12.22 -15.30
CA GLN A 4 21.17 11.24 -14.24
C GLN A 4 20.87 11.93 -12.91
N LYS A 5 19.74 11.57 -12.30
CA LYS A 5 19.41 12.00 -10.94
C LYS A 5 20.28 11.22 -9.96
N GLU A 6 20.87 11.92 -9.00
CA GLU A 6 21.66 11.30 -7.95
C GLU A 6 20.70 10.74 -6.88
N MET A 7 20.80 9.42 -6.64
CA MET A 7 19.95 8.72 -5.68
C MET A 7 20.83 8.03 -4.64
N GLN A 8 20.55 8.28 -3.37
CA GLN A 8 21.25 7.67 -2.25
C GLN A 8 20.27 7.04 -1.26
N GLU A 9 20.51 5.79 -0.88
CA GLU A 9 19.76 5.15 0.20
C GLU A 9 20.30 5.62 1.55
N LEU A 10 19.44 6.25 2.36
CA LEU A 10 19.82 6.84 3.64
C LEU A 10 19.63 5.87 4.82
N ASP A 11 18.69 4.93 4.72
CA ASP A 11 18.43 3.94 5.75
C ASP A 11 18.55 2.51 5.19
N LYS A 12 19.50 1.72 5.73
CA LYS A 12 19.76 0.33 5.36
C LYS A 12 18.95 -0.67 6.20
N GLY A 13 18.18 -0.20 7.18
CA GLY A 13 17.40 -1.05 8.08
C GLY A 13 16.05 -1.42 7.49
N SER A 14 15.94 -2.59 6.85
CA SER A 14 14.62 -3.14 6.47
C SER A 14 13.86 -3.59 7.73
N ASN A 15 13.15 -2.69 8.38
CA ASN A 15 12.16 -3.10 9.38
C ASN A 15 10.91 -3.60 8.65
N ASN A 16 10.95 -4.85 8.18
CA ASN A 16 9.74 -5.53 7.73
C ASN A 16 8.92 -5.90 8.97
N LYS A 17 8.02 -5.01 9.38
CA LYS A 17 7.08 -5.26 10.47
C LYS A 17 5.67 -5.20 9.90
N ASN A 18 4.90 -6.25 10.16
CA ASN A 18 3.47 -6.32 9.86
C ASN A 18 3.11 -6.09 8.37
N GLY A 19 3.96 -6.51 7.43
CA GLY A 19 3.68 -6.38 6.00
C GLY A 19 3.93 -4.99 5.44
N LEU A 20 4.63 -4.11 6.18
CA LEU A 20 5.17 -2.86 5.67
C LEU A 20 6.69 -2.93 5.64
N MET A 21 7.27 -2.41 4.56
CA MET A 21 8.69 -2.15 4.45
C MET A 21 8.90 -0.68 4.16
N LYS A 22 9.66 0.00 5.02
CA LYS A 22 10.02 1.40 4.85
C LYS A 22 11.44 1.51 4.31
N LYS A 23 11.65 2.47 3.41
CA LYS A 23 12.95 2.81 2.84
C LYS A 23 13.05 4.31 2.71
N VAL A 24 14.17 4.90 3.11
CA VAL A 24 14.40 6.34 2.97
C VAL A 24 15.48 6.54 1.92
N ILE A 25 15.16 7.34 0.90
CA ILE A 25 16.11 7.71 -0.16
C ILE A 25 16.24 9.23 -0.22
N GLN A 26 17.43 9.70 -0.54
CA GLN A 26 17.66 11.04 -1.05
C GLN A 26 17.59 10.97 -2.57
N LEU A 27 16.76 11.81 -3.18
CA LEU A 27 16.72 12.01 -4.62
C LEU A 27 16.83 13.50 -4.91
N ASP A 28 17.94 13.91 -5.52
CA ASP A 28 18.33 15.31 -5.64
C ASP A 28 18.35 15.98 -4.23
N ASN A 29 17.68 17.13 -4.07
CA ASN A 29 17.57 17.83 -2.77
C ASN A 29 16.33 17.41 -1.95
N ASN A 30 15.61 16.36 -2.36
CA ASN A 30 14.41 15.90 -1.66
C ASN A 30 14.68 14.57 -0.96
N GLN A 31 14.30 14.50 0.31
CA GLN A 31 14.19 13.23 1.01
C GLN A 31 12.84 12.59 0.69
N TRP A 32 12.87 11.31 0.34
CA TRP A 32 11.70 10.50 0.08
C TRP A 32 11.61 9.35 1.06
N GLU A 33 10.42 9.18 1.61
CA GLU A 33 10.04 8.00 2.36
C GLU A 33 9.22 7.08 1.47
N ILE A 34 9.75 5.90 1.14
CA ILE A 34 9.09 4.88 0.35
C ILE A 34 8.58 3.77 1.28
N ILE A 35 7.27 3.61 1.34
CA ILE A 35 6.60 2.57 2.11
C ILE A 35 6.01 1.54 1.15
N THR A 36 6.56 0.33 1.18
CA THR A 36 6.01 -0.81 0.44
C THR A 36 5.01 -1.58 1.29
N VAL A 37 3.82 -1.83 0.76
CA VAL A 37 2.71 -2.49 1.45
C VAL A 37 2.47 -3.89 0.89
N SER A 38 2.30 -4.86 1.79
CA SER A 38 1.77 -6.20 1.50
C SER A 38 0.65 -6.49 2.51
N SER A 39 -0.58 -6.07 2.17
CA SER A 39 -1.72 -6.12 3.08
C SER A 39 -2.34 -7.52 3.16
N LYS A 40 -2.57 -7.98 4.39
CA LYS A 40 -3.41 -9.15 4.68
C LYS A 40 -4.78 -8.77 5.25
N LYS A 41 -4.87 -7.58 5.85
CA LYS A 41 -6.09 -6.98 6.41
C LYS A 41 -5.96 -5.47 6.34
N MET A 42 -6.97 -4.81 5.75
CA MET A 42 -6.87 -3.37 5.50
C MET A 42 -6.83 -2.51 6.77
N ASP A 43 -7.57 -2.86 7.82
CA ASP A 43 -7.58 -2.09 9.08
C ASP A 43 -6.19 -2.08 9.75
N GLU A 44 -5.49 -3.21 9.71
CA GLU A 44 -4.11 -3.30 10.22
C GLU A 44 -3.16 -2.49 9.33
N THR A 45 -3.32 -2.56 8.01
CA THR A 45 -2.55 -1.74 7.07
C THR A 45 -2.75 -0.25 7.32
N LYS A 46 -3.99 0.21 7.55
CA LYS A 46 -4.29 1.60 7.91
C LYS A 46 -3.48 2.04 9.13
N MET A 47 -3.66 1.36 10.25
CA MET A 47 -3.02 1.71 11.52
C MET A 47 -1.48 1.68 11.42
N ASN A 48 -0.93 0.69 10.73
CA ASN A 48 0.52 0.58 10.56
C ASN A 48 1.05 1.69 9.65
N THR A 49 0.33 2.04 8.58
CA THR A 49 0.74 3.11 7.65
C THR A 49 0.75 4.45 8.39
N GLU A 50 -0.32 4.79 9.11
CA GLU A 50 -0.42 6.02 9.91
C GLU A 50 0.69 6.15 10.96
N LYS A 51 1.11 5.03 11.57
CA LYS A 51 2.18 5.00 12.56
C LYS A 51 3.55 5.30 11.97
N GLU A 52 3.81 4.80 10.77
CA GLU A 52 5.10 4.97 10.08
C GLU A 52 5.19 6.34 9.38
N THR A 53 4.07 6.86 8.88
CA THR A 53 3.95 8.21 8.32
C THR A 53 3.71 9.24 9.43
N LYS A 54 4.73 9.51 10.25
CA LYS A 54 4.69 10.68 11.15
C LYS A 54 5.01 11.93 10.32
N GLU A 55 4.18 12.97 10.45
CA GLU A 55 4.41 14.28 9.83
C GLU A 55 5.82 14.78 10.16
N LYS A 56 6.65 14.92 9.12
CA LYS A 56 7.99 15.49 9.21
C LYS A 56 8.21 16.43 8.03
N GLY A 57 7.89 17.71 8.23
CA GLY A 57 8.27 18.81 7.33
C GLY A 57 7.99 18.55 5.84
N ASP A 58 8.95 18.91 4.97
CA ASP A 58 8.86 18.84 3.50
C ASP A 58 9.20 17.45 2.90
N GLU A 59 9.18 16.39 3.70
CA GLU A 59 9.51 15.03 3.23
C GLU A 59 8.42 14.49 2.29
N LYS A 60 8.83 13.96 1.12
CA LYS A 60 7.89 13.35 0.17
C LYS A 60 7.64 11.90 0.54
N ILE A 61 6.37 11.50 0.64
CA ILE A 61 6.01 10.12 0.98
C ILE A 61 5.44 9.42 -0.27
N LEU A 62 5.99 8.27 -0.60
CA LEU A 62 5.48 7.34 -1.61
C LEU A 62 5.03 6.06 -0.91
N ILE A 63 3.76 5.69 -1.10
CA ILE A 63 3.21 4.45 -0.55
C ILE A 63 2.71 3.59 -1.72
N GLY A 64 3.21 2.37 -1.84
CA GLY A 64 2.86 1.48 -2.95
C GLY A 64 3.00 0.01 -2.60
N GLY A 65 2.37 -0.88 -3.37
CA GLY A 65 2.44 -2.32 -3.14
C GLY A 65 1.08 -3.01 -3.31
N ASP A 66 0.97 -4.22 -2.79
CA ASP A 66 -0.28 -4.99 -2.82
C ASP A 66 -1.10 -4.68 -1.58
N PHE A 67 -2.12 -3.84 -1.77
CA PHE A 67 -3.09 -3.49 -0.75
C PHE A 67 -4.18 -4.56 -0.57
N ASN A 68 -4.33 -5.51 -1.50
CA ASN A 68 -5.40 -6.52 -1.51
C ASN A 68 -6.83 -5.92 -1.28
N ALA A 69 -7.02 -4.63 -1.61
CA ALA A 69 -8.22 -3.87 -1.33
C ALA A 69 -9.25 -4.06 -2.45
N ARG A 70 -10.01 -5.15 -2.44
CA ARG A 70 -11.01 -5.36 -3.50
C ARG A 70 -12.15 -4.37 -3.33
N LEU A 71 -12.57 -3.76 -4.44
CA LEU A 71 -13.62 -2.75 -4.49
C LEU A 71 -15.03 -3.35 -4.61
N ASP A 72 -15.12 -4.62 -5.02
CA ASP A 72 -16.39 -5.28 -5.21
C ASP A 72 -17.04 -5.68 -3.88
N ASP A 73 -18.31 -5.31 -3.73
CA ASP A 73 -19.11 -5.69 -2.56
C ASP A 73 -19.40 -7.21 -2.53
N LYS A 74 -19.19 -7.94 -3.64
CA LYS A 74 -19.46 -9.38 -3.77
C LYS A 74 -18.24 -10.15 -4.29
N GLY A 75 -17.81 -11.16 -3.55
CA GLY A 75 -16.89 -12.18 -4.06
C GLY A 75 -17.64 -13.07 -5.06
N THR A 76 -17.53 -12.76 -6.35
CA THR A 76 -18.22 -13.54 -7.38
C THR A 76 -17.41 -14.81 -7.67
N ARG A 77 -18.05 -15.99 -7.57
CA ARG A 77 -17.47 -17.22 -8.14
C ARG A 77 -17.52 -17.08 -9.65
N ILE A 78 -16.37 -16.95 -10.30
CA ILE A 78 -16.27 -17.14 -11.75
C ILE A 78 -16.39 -18.65 -11.97
N ILE A 79 -17.51 -19.08 -12.54
CA ILE A 79 -17.69 -20.47 -12.97
C ILE A 79 -17.08 -20.56 -14.36
N ASP A 80 -15.97 -21.25 -14.46
CA ASP A 80 -15.32 -21.53 -15.74
C ASP A 80 -16.22 -22.47 -16.54
N LYS A 81 -16.74 -22.00 -17.68
CA LYS A 81 -17.78 -22.71 -18.45
C LYS A 81 -17.24 -23.94 -19.19
N GLU A 82 -15.92 -24.07 -19.35
CA GLU A 82 -15.34 -25.14 -20.17
C GLU A 82 -15.09 -26.44 -19.41
N ASN A 83 -14.86 -26.42 -18.10
CA ASN A 83 -14.45 -27.63 -17.37
C ASN A 83 -15.32 -28.03 -16.17
N GLY A 84 -16.40 -27.31 -15.86
CA GLY A 84 -17.32 -27.68 -14.75
C GLY A 84 -16.68 -27.66 -13.34
N GLU A 85 -15.37 -27.44 -13.23
CA GLU A 85 -14.66 -27.27 -11.98
C GLU A 85 -14.91 -25.87 -11.43
N LYS A 86 -15.63 -25.82 -10.30
CA LYS A 86 -15.80 -24.59 -9.52
C LYS A 86 -14.46 -24.21 -8.89
N ARG A 87 -13.61 -23.44 -9.58
CA ARG A 87 -12.55 -22.67 -8.93
C ARG A 87 -13.15 -21.44 -8.24
N GLY A 88 -13.67 -21.66 -7.04
CA GLY A 88 -14.14 -20.58 -6.19
C GLY A 88 -13.04 -20.15 -5.24
N SER A 89 -12.63 -18.88 -5.27
CA SER A 89 -12.05 -18.32 -4.05
C SER A 89 -13.13 -18.34 -2.95
N LYS A 90 -12.79 -18.86 -1.78
CA LYS A 90 -13.64 -18.86 -0.56
C LYS A 90 -13.63 -17.49 0.13
N ASP A 91 -13.22 -16.43 -0.55
CA ASP A 91 -13.10 -15.11 0.06
C ASP A 91 -14.49 -14.52 0.32
N LYS A 92 -14.68 -14.16 1.58
CA LYS A 92 -15.95 -13.79 2.20
C LYS A 92 -16.65 -12.66 1.45
N ALA A 93 -17.96 -12.79 1.31
CA ALA A 93 -18.87 -11.95 0.55
C ALA A 93 -19.16 -10.55 1.15
N ASN A 94 -18.16 -9.87 1.71
CA ASN A 94 -18.30 -8.47 2.14
C ASN A 94 -16.92 -7.81 2.15
N ASN A 95 -16.55 -7.17 1.05
CA ASN A 95 -15.24 -6.55 0.94
C ASN A 95 -15.28 -5.06 1.28
N LYS A 96 -15.14 -4.76 2.59
CA LYS A 96 -15.04 -3.38 3.09
C LYS A 96 -13.63 -2.79 2.90
N GLU A 97 -12.66 -3.60 2.47
CA GLU A 97 -11.24 -3.22 2.40
C GLU A 97 -11.00 -2.10 1.39
N GLY A 98 -11.66 -2.12 0.22
CA GLY A 98 -11.61 -1.03 -0.75
C GLY A 98 -12.07 0.32 -0.18
N LYS A 99 -13.16 0.33 0.61
CA LYS A 99 -13.69 1.54 1.27
C LYS A 99 -12.74 2.06 2.34
N ILE A 100 -12.07 1.16 3.07
CA ILE A 100 -11.06 1.55 4.06
C ILE A 100 -9.84 2.17 3.36
N LEU A 101 -9.35 1.56 2.26
CA LEU A 101 -8.27 2.14 1.46
C LEU A 101 -8.61 3.54 0.95
N TRP A 102 -9.83 3.72 0.42
CA TRP A 102 -10.30 5.03 -0.03
C TRP A 102 -10.26 6.08 1.09
N LYS A 103 -10.71 5.71 2.29
CA LYS A 103 -10.66 6.58 3.47
C LYS A 103 -9.22 6.95 3.87
N ILE A 104 -8.27 6.01 3.77
CA ILE A 104 -6.85 6.30 4.01
C ILE A 104 -6.34 7.37 3.04
N ILE A 105 -6.67 7.22 1.74
CA ILE A 105 -6.26 8.16 0.71
C ILE A 105 -6.85 9.56 0.99
N GLU A 106 -8.15 9.65 1.30
CA GLU A 106 -8.80 10.93 1.63
C GLU A 106 -8.17 11.60 2.86
N GLU A 107 -7.92 10.84 3.94
CA GLU A 107 -7.30 11.35 5.16
C GLU A 107 -5.85 11.77 4.95
N MET A 108 -5.10 11.11 4.06
CA MET A 108 -3.74 11.51 3.72
C MET A 108 -3.74 12.77 2.86
N VAL A 109 -4.54 12.81 1.79
CA VAL A 109 -4.63 14.00 0.91
C VAL A 109 -5.11 15.23 1.66
N GLY A 110 -6.01 15.10 2.64
CA GLY A 110 -6.47 16.22 3.46
C GLY A 110 -5.48 16.73 4.51
N LYS A 111 -4.37 16.01 4.75
CA LYS A 111 -3.32 16.37 5.71
C LYS A 111 -2.10 17.04 5.07
N PHE A 112 -2.00 17.05 3.74
CA PHE A 112 -0.94 17.70 2.95
C PHE A 112 -1.50 18.89 2.17
#